data_AF-A0A6V7U8V8-F1
#
_entry.id   AF-A0A6V7U8V8-F1
#
_cell.length_a   1.000
_cell.length_b   1.000
_cell.length_c   1.000
_cell.angle_alpha   90.00
_cell.angle_beta   90.00
_cell.angle_gamma   90.00
#
_symmetry.space_group_name_H-M   'P 1'
#
loop_
_entity.id
_entity.type
_entity.pdbx_description
1 polymer ?
#
loop_
_entity_poly.entity_id
_entity_poly.type
_entity_poly.pdbx_seq_one_letter_code
_entity_poly.pdbx_strand_id
1 'polypeptide(L)'
;MEAATLEIDCRFLNDQKLPCDNKIVVKNNTSKLLNGKIHSQIPKFPILPNDYEIRELSEEDFDQGFLELLEQLTSTLPVSRQQFIERLHQMRSQQPRCYHIFVIRKIRFSFFV
;
A
#
# COMPACT_ATOMS: atom_id res chain seq x y z
N MET A 1 10.30 -31.51 35.34
CA MET A 1 9.36 -31.52 34.21
C MET A 1 9.35 -30.11 33.68
N GLU A 2 10.24 -29.85 32.74
CA GLU A 2 10.69 -28.51 32.33
C GLU A 2 9.82 -28.03 31.18
N ALA A 3 9.14 -26.90 31.35
CA ALA A 3 8.30 -26.30 30.34
C ALA A 3 9.20 -25.50 29.38
N ALA A 4 9.41 -26.04 28.18
CA ALA A 4 10.11 -25.34 27.11
C ALA A 4 9.24 -24.19 26.58
N THR A 5 9.60 -22.96 26.94
CA THR A 5 9.14 -21.74 26.28
C THR A 5 9.75 -21.67 24.89
N LEU A 6 8.92 -21.84 23.86
CA LEU A 6 9.29 -21.55 22.48
C LEU A 6 9.34 -20.03 22.30
N GLU A 7 10.53 -19.46 22.48
CA GLU A 7 10.81 -18.10 22.04
C GLU A 7 10.69 -18.06 20.51
N ILE A 8 9.60 -17.46 20.02
CA ILE A 8 9.45 -17.15 18.60
C ILE A 8 10.35 -15.95 18.34
N ASP A 9 11.54 -16.26 17.86
CA ASP A 9 12.57 -15.32 17.44
C ASP A 9 12.08 -14.54 16.21
N CYS A 10 11.29 -13.48 16.47
CA CYS A 10 10.93 -12.49 15.46
C CYS A 10 12.20 -11.75 15.06
N ARG A 11 12.99 -12.35 14.16
CA ARG A 11 14.12 -11.69 13.52
C ARG A 11 13.57 -10.51 12.75
N PHE A 12 13.68 -9.33 13.36
CA PHE A 12 13.63 -8.07 12.64
C PHE A 12 14.58 -8.23 11.46
N LEU A 13 14.04 -8.13 10.25
CA LEU A 13 14.84 -7.98 9.03
C LEU A 13 15.55 -6.64 9.13
N ASN A 14 16.64 -6.61 9.90
CA ASN A 14 17.55 -5.48 9.98
C ASN A 14 18.20 -5.30 8.61
N ASP A 15 18.17 -4.05 8.16
CA ASP A 15 19.10 -3.44 7.20
C ASP A 15 19.13 -3.96 5.77
N GLN A 16 17.98 -4.37 5.21
CA GLN A 16 17.77 -4.09 3.79
C GLN A 16 17.17 -2.68 3.67
N LYS A 17 18.06 -1.70 3.48
CA LYS A 17 17.70 -0.38 2.97
C LYS A 17 16.98 -0.58 1.64
N LEU A 18 15.64 -0.67 1.69
CA LEU A 18 14.80 -0.66 0.51
C LEU A 18 15.13 0.63 -0.26
N PRO A 19 15.62 0.52 -1.50
CA PRO A 19 15.93 1.71 -2.28
C PRO A 19 14.65 2.51 -2.48
N CYS A 20 14.67 3.79 -2.09
CA CYS A 20 13.58 4.74 -2.33
C CYS A 20 13.33 5.02 -3.83
N ASP A 21 14.01 4.28 -4.72
CA ASP A 21 14.04 4.49 -6.16
C ASP A 21 13.07 3.58 -6.93
N ASN A 22 12.18 2.85 -6.24
CA ASN A 22 11.06 2.18 -6.88
C ASN A 22 9.99 3.21 -7.30
N LYS A 23 10.37 4.09 -8.22
CA LYS A 23 9.41 4.90 -8.99
C LYS A 23 8.56 3.90 -9.76
N ILE A 24 7.27 3.82 -9.44
CA ILE A 24 6.29 3.26 -10.36
C ILE A 24 6.35 4.17 -11.60
N VAL A 25 7.13 3.78 -12.60
CA VAL A 25 7.19 4.49 -13.88
C VAL A 25 5.88 4.18 -14.59
N VAL A 26 4.92 5.09 -14.49
CA VAL A 26 3.76 5.12 -15.38
C VAL A 26 4.29 5.41 -16.79
N LYS A 27 4.52 4.37 -17.58
CA LYS A 27 4.96 4.49 -18.97
C LYS A 27 3.79 5.04 -19.79
N ASN A 28 3.76 6.36 -19.97
CA ASN A 28 2.82 7.01 -20.87
C ASN A 28 3.34 6.85 -22.31
N ASN A 29 2.58 6.13 -23.15
CA ASN A 29 2.86 6.05 -24.57
C ASN A 29 2.87 7.46 -25.19
N THR A 30 3.91 7.74 -25.96
CA THR A 30 4.25 8.99 -26.65
C THR A 30 3.05 9.70 -27.31
N SER A 31 2.66 10.87 -26.81
CA SER A 31 1.96 11.88 -27.60
C SER A 31 2.98 12.83 -28.21
N LYS A 32 3.07 12.80 -29.54
CA LYS A 32 3.89 13.71 -30.35
C LYS A 32 3.41 15.15 -30.15
N LEU A 33 4.36 16.07 -30.03
CA LEU A 33 4.15 17.51 -29.95
C LEU A 33 3.32 18.02 -31.14
N LEU A 34 2.21 18.70 -30.84
CA LEU A 34 1.71 19.78 -31.67
C LEU A 34 1.44 20.99 -30.78
N ASN A 35 2.21 22.04 -31.05
CA ASN A 35 1.91 23.45 -30.78
C ASN A 35 1.95 23.90 -29.31
N GLY A 36 3.17 24.03 -28.77
CA GLY A 36 3.59 25.22 -28.02
C GLY A 36 2.87 25.59 -26.71
N LYS A 37 2.05 24.71 -26.13
CA LYS A 37 1.40 24.95 -24.83
C LYS A 37 1.93 23.95 -23.83
N ILE A 38 2.74 24.41 -22.88
CA ILE A 38 3.16 23.60 -21.73
C ILE A 38 1.90 23.31 -20.93
N HIS A 39 1.28 22.16 -21.18
CA HIS A 39 0.28 21.62 -20.28
C HIS A 39 1.05 21.15 -19.05
N SER A 40 0.82 21.81 -17.91
CA SER A 40 1.33 21.36 -16.62
C SER A 40 1.09 19.86 -16.51
N GLN A 41 2.17 19.09 -16.37
CA GLN A 41 2.11 17.65 -16.20
C GLN A 41 1.58 17.35 -14.81
N ILE A 42 0.27 17.50 -14.63
CA ILE A 42 -0.43 16.87 -13.51
C ILE A 42 -0.24 15.37 -13.75
N PRO A 43 0.37 14.63 -12.81
CA PRO A 43 0.50 13.18 -12.94
C PRO A 43 -0.90 12.62 -13.19
N LYS A 44 -1.10 12.08 -14.40
CA LYS A 44 -2.39 11.58 -14.83
C LYS A 44 -2.62 10.28 -14.09
N PHE A 45 -3.34 10.35 -12.98
CA PHE A 45 -3.80 9.17 -12.27
C PHE A 45 -4.56 8.27 -13.25
N PRO A 46 -4.44 6.94 -13.12
CA PRO A 46 -5.20 6.03 -13.96
C PRO A 46 -6.69 6.32 -13.77
N ILE A 47 -7.42 6.37 -14.88
CA ILE A 47 -8.87 6.51 -14.86
C ILE A 47 -9.41 5.18 -14.34
N LEU A 48 -9.98 5.19 -13.14
CA LEU A 48 -10.65 4.03 -12.57
C LEU A 48 -12.12 4.01 -12.96
N PRO A 49 -12.76 2.83 -13.00
CA PRO A 49 -14.21 2.76 -13.05
C PRO A 49 -14.83 3.51 -11.87
N ASN A 50 -16.05 4.02 -12.06
CA ASN A 50 -16.72 4.91 -11.09
C ASN A 50 -16.98 4.26 -9.72
N ASP A 51 -16.89 2.93 -9.63
CA ASP A 51 -17.06 2.16 -8.40
C ASP A 51 -15.72 1.83 -7.72
N TYR A 52 -14.62 2.46 -8.12
CA TYR A 52 -13.31 2.30 -7.48
C TYR A 52 -12.66 3.64 -7.16
N GLU A 53 -11.88 3.66 -6.08
CA GLU A 53 -11.05 4.80 -5.70
C GLU A 53 -9.63 4.38 -5.31
N ILE A 54 -8.67 5.28 -5.52
CA ILE A 54 -7.30 5.16 -5.01
C ILE A 54 -7.19 5.97 -3.72
N ARG A 55 -6.73 5.37 -2.64
CA ARG A 55 -6.44 6.07 -1.39
C ARG A 55 -5.23 5.47 -0.68
N GLU A 56 -4.68 6.19 0.29
CA GLU A 56 -3.69 5.60 1.19
C GLU A 56 -4.31 4.45 1.99
N LEU A 57 -3.51 3.41 2.25
CA LEU A 57 -3.87 2.32 3.16
C LEU A 57 -4.26 2.87 4.53
N SER A 58 -5.35 2.37 5.11
CA SER A 58 -5.86 2.75 6.42
C SER A 58 -5.98 1.54 7.35
N GLU A 59 -6.29 1.79 8.62
CA GLU A 59 -6.42 0.73 9.62
C GLU A 59 -7.62 -0.17 9.33
N GLU A 60 -8.70 0.39 8.77
CA GLU A 60 -9.91 -0.33 8.41
C GLU A 60 -9.73 -1.26 7.19
N ASP A 61 -8.61 -1.15 6.47
CA ASP A 61 -8.31 -2.06 5.37
C ASP A 61 -7.93 -3.47 5.86
N PHE A 62 -7.50 -3.60 7.12
CA PHE A 62 -7.36 -4.91 7.76
C PHE A 62 -8.65 -5.72 7.67
N ASP A 63 -9.77 -5.07 8.01
CA ASP A 63 -11.10 -5.70 8.04
C ASP A 63 -11.73 -5.79 6.62
N GLN A 64 -11.09 -5.24 5.59
CA GLN A 64 -11.54 -5.24 4.19
C GLN A 64 -10.80 -6.23 3.30
N GLY A 65 -10.01 -7.14 3.88
CA GLY A 65 -9.34 -8.20 3.13
C GLY A 65 -7.93 -7.83 2.63
N PHE A 66 -7.27 -6.84 3.24
CA PHE A 66 -5.96 -6.37 2.76
C PHE A 66 -4.87 -7.45 2.86
N LEU A 67 -4.86 -8.25 3.94
CA LEU A 67 -3.86 -9.30 4.12
C LEU A 67 -4.11 -10.46 3.16
N GLU A 68 -5.37 -10.85 2.98
CA GLU A 68 -5.84 -11.85 2.03
C GLU A 68 -5.50 -11.46 0.59
N LEU A 69 -5.52 -10.16 0.28
CA LEU A 69 -5.03 -9.65 -1.00
C LEU A 69 -3.50 -9.80 -1.13
N LEU A 70 -2.74 -9.52 -0.08
CA LEU A 70 -1.28 -9.68 -0.09
C LEU A 70 -0.84 -11.16 -0.17
N GLU A 71 -1.64 -12.09 0.34
CA GLU A 71 -1.39 -13.54 0.23
C GLU A 71 -1.29 -14.02 -1.22
N GLN A 72 -1.95 -13.33 -2.15
CA GLN A 72 -1.88 -13.65 -3.58
C GLN A 72 -0.49 -13.39 -4.18
N LEU A 73 0.32 -12.53 -3.54
CA LEU A 73 1.67 -12.19 -3.99
C LEU A 73 2.73 -13.05 -3.30
N THR A 74 2.56 -13.31 -2.00
CA THR A 74 3.49 -14.07 -1.17
C THR A 74 2.77 -14.60 0.06
N SER A 75 3.24 -15.70 0.64
CA SER A 75 2.72 -16.17 1.93
C SER A 75 2.80 -15.04 2.97
N THR A 76 1.63 -14.67 3.52
CA THR A 76 1.60 -13.86 4.74
C THR A 76 1.49 -14.79 5.93
N LEU A 77 2.27 -14.52 6.97
CA LEU A 77 2.07 -15.19 8.25
C LEU A 77 0.79 -14.64 8.90
N PRO A 78 0.20 -15.36 9.87
CA PRO A 78 -0.93 -14.83 10.63
C PRO A 78 -0.53 -13.50 11.30
N VAL A 79 -1.14 -12.40 10.87
CA VAL A 79 -0.94 -11.07 11.45
C VAL A 79 -2.21 -10.67 12.18
N SER A 80 -2.08 -10.33 13.46
CA SER A 80 -3.19 -9.81 14.25
C SER A 80 -3.50 -8.35 13.86
N ARG A 81 -4.73 -7.91 14.12
CA ARG A 81 -5.14 -6.52 13.88
C ARG A 81 -4.22 -5.51 14.55
N GLN A 82 -3.81 -5.80 15.79
CA GLN A 82 -2.90 -4.94 16.54
C GLN A 82 -1.52 -4.87 15.87
N GLN A 83 -0.96 -6.01 15.45
CA GLN A 83 0.34 -6.05 14.75
C GLN A 83 0.30 -5.26 13.43
N PHE A 84 -0.81 -5.37 12.68
CA PHE A 84 -1.02 -4.58 11.46
C PHE A 84 -1.02 -3.08 11.75
N ILE A 85 -1.78 -2.63 12.74
CA ILE A 85 -1.90 -1.22 13.12
C ILE A 85 -0.56 -0.66 13.61
N GLU A 86 0.11 -1.38 14.51
CA GLU A 86 1.44 -1.01 15.00
C GLU A 86 2.43 -0.86 13.84
N ARG A 87 2.43 -1.81 12.90
CA ARG A 87 3.30 -1.75 11.73
C ARG A 87 2.96 -0.57 10.83
N LEU A 88 1.68 -0.31 10.58
CA LEU A 88 1.22 0.81 9.77
C LEU A 88 1.66 2.16 10.38
N HIS A 89 1.53 2.31 11.70
CA HIS A 89 2.01 3.51 12.41
C HIS A 89 3.53 3.65 12.35
N GLN A 90 4.28 2.57 12.57
CA GLN A 90 5.74 2.58 12.46
C GLN A 90 6.20 3.03 11.06
N MET A 91 5.51 2.58 10.01
CA MET A 91 5.83 2.99 8.64
C MET A 91 5.51 4.46 8.39
N ARG A 92 4.41 4.96 8.95
CA ARG A 92 3.97 6.36 8.82
C ARG A 92 4.79 7.35 9.64
N SER A 93 5.35 6.93 10.78
CA SER A 93 6.09 7.79 11.70
C SER A 93 7.53 8.05 11.29
N GLN A 94 8.05 7.34 10.27
CA GLN A 94 9.42 7.53 9.82
C GLN A 94 9.65 8.95 9.29
N GLN A 95 10.78 9.55 9.67
CA GLN A 95 11.22 10.85 9.17
C GLN A 95 12.59 10.72 8.49
N PRO A 96 12.71 11.09 7.20
CA PRO A 96 11.64 11.57 6.33
C PRO A 96 10.64 10.46 6.00
N ARG A 97 9.38 10.84 5.67
CA ARG A 97 8.35 9.87 5.30
C ARG A 97 8.78 9.14 4.02
N CYS A 98 8.99 7.83 4.11
CA CYS A 98 9.52 7.01 3.02
C CYS A 98 8.55 5.90 2.57
N TYR A 99 7.48 5.65 3.32
CA TYR A 99 6.46 4.66 2.98
C TYR A 99 5.16 5.32 2.50
N HIS A 100 4.78 4.97 1.27
CA HIS A 100 3.52 5.37 0.64
C HIS A 100 2.82 4.13 0.10
N ILE A 101 1.89 3.58 0.88
CA ILE A 101 1.08 2.43 0.47
C ILE A 101 -0.27 2.95 0.02
N PHE A 102 -0.61 2.68 -1.23
CA PHE A 102 -1.91 2.99 -1.81
C PHE A 102 -2.69 1.71 -2.06
N VAL A 103 -4.00 1.77 -1.82
CA VAL A 103 -4.95 0.71 -2.14
C VAL A 103 -5.93 1.22 -3.18
N ILE A 104 -6.38 0.31 -4.04
CA ILE A 104 -7.52 0.54 -4.94
C ILE A 104 -8.68 -0.24 -4.35
N ARG A 105 -9.69 0.45 -3.84
CA ARG A 105 -10.85 -0.21 -3.22
C ARG A 105 -12.12 0.06 -4.01
N LYS A 106 -13.03 -0.91 -3.98
CA LYS A 106 -14.37 -0.76 -4.54
C LYS A 106 -15.24 0.05 -3.58
N ILE A 107 -15.80 1.16 -4.03
CA ILE A 107 -16.76 1.96 -3.26
C ILE A 107 -18.17 1.40 -3.47
N ARG A 108 -18.87 1.12 -2.37
CA ARG A 108 -20.28 0.75 -2.43
C ARG A 108 -21.09 2.04 -2.42
N PHE A 109 -21.85 2.29 -3.48
CA PHE A 109 -22.90 3.30 -3.43
C PHE A 109 -24.04 2.75 -2.57
N SER A 110 -24.21 3.28 -1.36
CA SER A 110 -25.46 3.07 -0.62
C SER A 110 -26.54 3.90 -1.31
N PHE A 111 -27.39 3.23 -2.11
CA PHE A 111 -28.68 3.80 -2.46
C PHE A 111 -29.55 3.75 -1.20
N PHE A 112 -29.78 4.90 -0.58
CA PHE A 112 -30.90 5.04 0.35
C PHE A 112 -32.17 5.05 -0.51
N VAL A 113 -32.96 3.99 -0.40
CA VAL A 113 -34.34 3.91 -0.89
C VAL A 113 -35.26 4.22 0.28
#